data_AF-A0A7V2IC87-F1
#
_entry.id   AF-A0A7V2IC87-F1
#
_cell.length_a   1.000
_cell.length_b   1.000
_cell.length_c   1.000
_cell.angle_alpha   90.00
_cell.angle_beta   90.00
_cell.angle_gamma   90.00
#
_symmetry.space_group_name_H-M   'P 1'
#
loop_
_entity.id
_entity.type
_entity.pdbx_description
1 polymer ?
#
loop_
_entity_poly.entity_id
_entity_poly.type
_entity_poly.pdbx_seq_one_letter_code
_entity_poly.pdbx_strand_id
1 'polypeptide(L)'
;MIQEPDPQDVRLLGVRFLIAPEGVPPPLPGRPLVTEDGSTLFELDGWEPRVSVVASWRVAASGVPALQRVLQPDFDPAAEAIVEGDPGLQASPGAPTGTATYLERWPEDVRISVDAPAPAVVVVRNAWDVGWRATVDGRPAPVLRADYLLQGIPVPAGRHEIRLTYHEPAIGLGLALSGWVWAVFGALAAATWWRARRRSPGVGAPPR
;
A
#
# COMPACT_ATOMS: atom_id res chain seq x y z
N MET A 1 25.66 13.92 -10.15
CA MET A 1 26.20 12.70 -9.52
C MET A 1 25.01 11.77 -9.38
N ILE A 2 24.87 10.80 -10.27
CA ILE A 2 23.79 9.80 -10.18
C ILE A 2 24.20 8.90 -9.01
N GLN A 3 23.46 8.91 -7.90
CA GLN A 3 23.71 7.91 -6.86
C GLN A 3 23.36 6.56 -7.46
N GLU A 4 24.32 5.63 -7.43
CA GLU A 4 24.02 4.24 -7.71
C GLU A 4 23.13 3.71 -6.58
N PRO A 5 21.96 3.12 -6.90
CA PRO A 5 21.06 2.59 -5.88
C PRO A 5 21.73 1.42 -5.15
N ASP A 6 21.53 1.34 -3.83
CA ASP A 6 22.05 0.22 -3.03
C ASP A 6 21.36 -1.08 -3.47
N PRO A 7 22.12 -2.18 -3.68
CA PRO A 7 21.55 -3.50 -3.90
C PRO A 7 20.41 -3.91 -2.97
N GLN A 8 20.49 -3.54 -1.70
CA GLN A 8 19.46 -3.89 -0.72
C GLN A 8 18.16 -3.13 -0.96
N ASP A 9 18.22 -1.88 -1.40
CA ASP A 9 17.04 -1.06 -1.71
C ASP A 9 16.23 -1.68 -2.86
N VAL A 10 16.93 -2.14 -3.91
CA VAL A 10 16.31 -2.72 -5.10
C VAL A 10 15.69 -4.09 -4.79
N ARG A 11 16.36 -4.89 -3.95
CA ARG A 11 15.83 -6.17 -3.45
C ARG A 11 14.58 -5.97 -2.60
N LEU A 12 14.62 -5.01 -1.65
CA LEU A 12 13.49 -4.69 -0.79
C LEU A 12 12.23 -4.31 -1.60
N LEU A 13 12.41 -3.55 -2.68
CA LEU A 13 11.33 -3.13 -3.57
C LEU A 13 10.86 -4.26 -4.51
N GLY A 14 11.49 -5.43 -4.47
CA GLY A 14 11.10 -6.60 -5.27
C GLY A 14 11.34 -6.42 -6.76
N VAL A 15 12.33 -5.60 -7.15
CA VAL A 15 12.65 -5.39 -8.57
C VAL A 15 13.27 -6.68 -9.11
N ARG A 16 12.49 -7.39 -9.93
CA ARG A 16 12.92 -8.64 -10.56
C ARG A 16 13.64 -8.44 -11.89
N PHE A 17 13.26 -7.40 -12.64
CA PHE A 17 13.74 -7.18 -13.99
C PHE A 17 14.35 -5.79 -14.13
N LEU A 18 15.49 -5.71 -14.82
CA LEU A 18 16.17 -4.47 -15.14
C LEU A 18 16.45 -4.42 -16.65
N ILE A 19 16.20 -3.29 -17.28
CA ILE A 19 16.61 -3.03 -18.66
C ILE A 19 17.80 -2.07 -18.62
N ALA A 20 18.90 -2.44 -19.27
CA ALA A 20 20.09 -1.61 -19.40
C ALA A 20 20.56 -1.56 -20.86
N PRO A 21 21.24 -0.46 -21.29
CA PRO A 21 21.85 -0.41 -22.61
C PRO A 21 22.85 -1.56 -22.81
N GLU A 22 22.98 -2.04 -24.03
CA GLU A 22 23.91 -3.10 -24.38
C GLU A 22 25.35 -2.70 -24.01
N GLY A 23 26.09 -3.64 -23.40
CA GLY A 23 27.45 -3.41 -22.91
C GLY A 23 27.55 -2.69 -21.56
N VAL A 24 26.42 -2.24 -20.98
CA VAL A 24 26.38 -1.70 -19.62
C VAL A 24 26.03 -2.83 -18.65
N PRO A 25 26.93 -3.20 -17.72
CA PRO A 25 26.61 -4.21 -16.71
C PRO A 25 25.49 -3.70 -15.79
N PRO A 26 24.58 -4.58 -15.33
CA PRO A 26 23.58 -4.18 -14.35
C PRO A 26 24.29 -3.77 -13.04
N PRO A 27 23.73 -2.80 -12.28
CA PRO A 27 24.22 -2.43 -10.97
C PRO A 27 24.10 -3.57 -9.94
N LEU A 28 23.42 -4.67 -10.32
CA LEU A 28 23.15 -5.81 -9.47
C LEU A 28 23.44 -7.13 -10.17
N PRO A 29 23.86 -8.18 -9.42
CA PRO A 29 23.96 -9.52 -9.96
C PRO A 29 22.65 -9.94 -10.59
N GLY A 30 22.73 -10.45 -11.82
CA GLY A 30 21.58 -10.88 -12.58
C GLY A 30 21.99 -11.53 -13.88
N ARG A 31 21.08 -12.32 -14.44
CA ARG A 31 21.30 -13.03 -15.70
C ARG A 31 20.65 -12.28 -16.87
N PRO A 32 21.34 -12.14 -18.01
CA PRO A 32 20.70 -11.62 -19.22
C PRO A 32 19.66 -12.62 -19.71
N LEU A 33 18.47 -12.12 -20.08
CA LEU A 33 17.38 -12.91 -20.65
C LEU A 33 17.23 -12.69 -22.15
N VAL A 34 17.25 -11.43 -22.59
CA VAL A 34 17.03 -11.01 -23.98
C VAL A 34 17.84 -9.75 -24.25
N THR A 35 18.41 -9.64 -25.46
CA THR A 35 19.03 -8.42 -25.98
C THR A 35 18.37 -8.06 -27.31
N GLU A 36 17.82 -6.86 -27.42
CA GLU A 36 17.13 -6.35 -28.61
C GLU A 36 17.26 -4.82 -28.67
N ASP A 37 17.39 -4.26 -29.88
CA ASP A 37 17.48 -2.81 -30.13
C ASP A 37 18.50 -2.04 -29.25
N GLY A 38 19.67 -2.65 -29.00
CA GLY A 38 20.73 -2.05 -28.19
C GLY A 38 20.43 -2.00 -26.69
N SER A 39 19.46 -2.77 -26.21
CA SER A 39 19.13 -2.93 -24.79
C SER A 39 19.13 -4.40 -24.38
N THR A 40 19.48 -4.68 -23.13
CA THR A 40 19.44 -6.02 -22.53
C THR A 40 18.50 -6.05 -21.33
N LEU A 41 17.60 -7.02 -21.31
CA LEU A 41 16.74 -7.36 -20.18
C LEU A 41 17.49 -8.34 -19.27
N PHE A 42 17.68 -7.96 -18.01
CA PHE A 42 18.26 -8.80 -16.96
C PHE A 42 17.18 -9.24 -15.98
N GLU A 43 17.26 -10.49 -15.53
CA GLU A 43 16.58 -10.96 -14.32
C GLU A 43 17.57 -10.89 -13.15
N LEU A 44 17.24 -10.09 -12.14
CA LEU A 44 18.10 -9.84 -11.00
C LEU A 44 18.07 -11.03 -10.02
N ASP A 45 19.20 -11.32 -9.40
CA ASP A 45 19.31 -12.35 -8.36
C ASP A 45 18.80 -11.83 -7.01
N GLY A 46 18.24 -12.73 -6.19
CA GLY A 46 17.81 -12.39 -4.83
C GLY A 46 16.65 -11.39 -4.75
N TRP A 47 15.87 -11.20 -5.82
CA TRP A 47 14.67 -10.38 -5.79
C TRP A 47 13.63 -10.95 -4.82
N GLU A 48 12.93 -10.06 -4.12
CA GLU A 48 11.90 -10.48 -3.18
C GLU A 48 10.51 -10.58 -3.83
N PRO A 49 9.71 -11.60 -3.49
CA PRO A 49 8.36 -11.73 -4.03
C PRO A 49 7.45 -10.61 -3.56
N ARG A 50 6.42 -10.29 -4.37
CA ARG A 50 5.40 -9.27 -4.04
C ARG A 50 4.81 -9.46 -2.64
N VAL A 51 4.72 -10.71 -2.19
CA VAL A 51 4.37 -11.06 -0.81
C VAL A 51 5.40 -12.04 -0.25
N SER A 52 5.91 -11.73 0.93
CA SER A 52 6.85 -12.57 1.69
C SER A 52 6.24 -12.93 3.06
N VAL A 53 6.61 -14.08 3.63
CA VAL A 53 6.08 -14.56 4.91
C VAL A 53 7.24 -14.85 5.85
N VAL A 54 7.56 -13.91 6.73
CA VAL A 54 8.74 -13.99 7.61
C VAL A 54 8.33 -14.27 9.06
N ALA A 55 8.98 -15.25 9.68
CA ALA A 55 8.74 -15.64 11.07
C ALA A 55 9.57 -14.82 12.08
N SER A 56 10.53 -14.03 11.59
CA SER A 56 11.35 -13.10 12.37
C SER A 56 10.95 -11.67 12.07
N TRP A 57 10.83 -10.83 13.10
CA TRP A 57 10.65 -9.40 12.93
C TRP A 57 11.21 -8.63 14.12
N ARG A 58 11.53 -7.36 13.88
CA ARG A 58 11.97 -6.43 14.91
C ARG A 58 11.02 -5.23 14.94
N VAL A 59 10.54 -4.90 16.13
CA VAL A 59 9.71 -3.70 16.33
C VAL A 59 10.63 -2.48 16.36
N ALA A 60 10.33 -1.48 15.54
CA ALA A 60 11.03 -0.21 15.50
C ALA A 60 10.09 0.96 15.83
N ALA A 61 10.67 2.05 16.31
CA ALA A 61 9.95 3.32 16.38
C ALA A 61 9.66 3.85 14.98
N SER A 62 8.53 4.53 14.83
CA SER A 62 8.03 4.95 13.52
C SER A 62 8.93 5.94 12.78
N GLY A 63 8.99 5.82 11.46
CA GLY A 63 9.67 6.76 10.57
C GLY A 63 11.18 6.52 10.46
N VAL A 64 11.99 7.54 10.74
CA VAL A 64 13.45 7.49 10.53
C VAL A 64 14.14 6.31 11.23
N PRO A 65 13.79 5.92 12.47
CA PRO A 65 14.42 4.76 13.11
C PRO A 65 14.16 3.44 12.38
N ALA A 66 12.96 3.26 11.82
CA ALA A 66 12.65 2.09 11.00
C ALA A 66 13.46 2.10 9.70
N LEU A 67 13.53 3.25 9.02
CA LEU A 67 14.36 3.41 7.81
C LEU A 67 15.83 3.10 8.10
N GLN A 68 16.39 3.63 9.19
CA GLN A 68 17.78 3.40 9.57
C GLN A 68 18.09 1.92 9.82
N ARG A 69 17.10 1.13 10.26
CA ARG A 69 17.24 -0.32 10.43
C ARG A 69 17.22 -1.07 9.10
N VAL A 70 16.32 -0.67 8.20
CA VAL A 70 16.21 -1.25 6.85
C VAL A 70 17.47 -0.98 6.03
N LEU A 71 18.12 0.18 6.23
CA LEU A 71 19.36 0.55 5.55
C LEU A 71 20.63 -0.05 6.18
N GLN A 72 20.53 -0.92 7.18
CA GLN A 72 21.71 -1.57 7.72
C GLN A 72 22.18 -2.70 6.80
N PRO A 73 23.50 -2.87 6.58
CA PRO A 73 24.02 -3.95 5.72
C PRO A 73 23.63 -5.37 6.14
N ASP A 74 23.28 -5.59 7.42
CA ASP A 74 22.87 -6.89 7.96
C ASP A 74 21.36 -7.17 7.84
N PHE A 75 20.57 -6.22 7.32
CA PHE A 75 19.16 -6.42 7.07
C PHE A 75 18.94 -7.29 5.81
N ASP A 76 18.19 -8.37 5.96
CA ASP A 76 17.79 -9.25 4.86
C ASP A 76 16.25 -9.36 4.79
N PRO A 77 15.61 -8.74 3.77
CA PRO A 77 14.15 -8.74 3.64
C PRO A 77 13.56 -10.13 3.36
N ALA A 78 14.38 -11.13 3.02
CA ALA A 78 13.98 -12.52 2.91
C ALA A 78 13.83 -13.22 4.27
N ALA A 79 14.53 -12.72 5.30
CA ALA A 79 14.70 -13.40 6.58
C ALA A 79 13.99 -12.71 7.74
N GLU A 80 13.93 -11.37 7.73
CA GLU A 80 13.25 -10.59 8.77
C GLU A 80 12.49 -9.38 8.22
N ALA A 81 11.50 -8.91 9.00
CA ALA A 81 10.82 -7.64 8.74
C ALA A 81 11.08 -6.63 9.87
N ILE A 82 11.15 -5.35 9.52
CA ILE A 82 11.10 -4.24 10.47
C ILE A 82 9.67 -3.71 10.55
N VAL A 83 9.03 -3.80 11.71
CA VAL A 83 7.61 -3.40 11.86
C VAL A 83 7.45 -2.19 12.77
N GLU A 84 6.63 -1.24 12.34
CA GLU A 84 6.22 -0.09 13.14
C GLU A 84 4.89 -0.40 13.84
N GLY A 85 4.98 -0.88 15.08
CA GLY A 85 3.84 -1.33 15.88
C GLY A 85 3.98 -2.77 16.34
N ASP A 86 3.27 -3.12 17.42
CA ASP A 86 3.26 -4.48 17.96
C ASP A 86 2.38 -5.40 17.10
N PRO A 87 2.93 -6.48 16.50
CA PRO A 87 2.13 -7.46 15.76
C PRO A 87 1.20 -8.31 16.62
N GLY A 88 1.33 -8.26 17.95
CA GLY A 88 0.49 -9.04 18.87
C GLY A 88 0.77 -10.55 18.82
N LEU A 89 1.91 -10.93 18.23
CA LEU A 89 2.39 -12.29 18.09
C LEU A 89 3.83 -12.39 18.62
N GLN A 90 4.28 -13.61 18.90
CA GLN A 90 5.68 -13.87 19.29
C GLN A 90 6.46 -14.30 18.04
N ALA A 91 7.57 -13.62 17.77
CA ALA A 91 8.47 -14.00 16.68
C ALA A 91 9.07 -15.39 16.93
N SER A 92 9.33 -16.12 15.85
CA SER A 92 9.99 -17.43 15.87
C SER A 92 11.22 -17.40 14.97
N PRO A 93 12.32 -16.73 15.38
CA PRO A 93 13.54 -16.67 14.57
C PRO A 93 14.06 -18.07 14.24
N GLY A 94 14.46 -18.27 12.99
CA GLY A 94 14.95 -19.56 12.50
C GLY A 94 13.86 -20.59 12.17
N ALA A 95 12.57 -20.26 12.36
CA ALA A 95 11.49 -21.07 11.81
C ALA A 95 11.51 -21.01 10.27
N PRO A 96 11.02 -22.05 9.57
CA PRO A 96 10.94 -22.04 8.12
C PRO A 96 10.10 -20.88 7.60
N THR A 97 10.58 -20.23 6.53
CA THR A 97 9.83 -19.19 5.81
C THR A 97 8.53 -19.78 5.27
N GLY A 98 7.43 -19.02 5.39
CA GLY A 98 6.15 -19.42 4.81
C GLY A 98 6.09 -19.16 3.32
N THR A 99 4.97 -19.51 2.72
CA THR A 99 4.67 -19.20 1.32
C THR A 99 3.39 -18.37 1.23
N ALA A 100 3.33 -17.50 0.22
CA ALA A 100 2.12 -16.75 -0.05
C ALA A 100 1.88 -16.60 -1.56
N THR A 101 0.61 -16.61 -1.93
CA THR A 101 0.16 -16.33 -3.31
C THR A 101 -0.63 -15.04 -3.32
N TYR A 102 -0.16 -14.06 -4.09
CA TYR A 102 -0.79 -12.76 -4.26
C TYR A 102 -1.76 -12.79 -5.45
N LEU A 103 -3.03 -12.51 -5.20
CA LEU A 103 -4.07 -12.40 -6.21
C LEU A 103 -4.72 -11.01 -6.12
N GLU A 104 -4.35 -10.14 -7.04
CA GLU A 104 -4.96 -8.82 -7.20
C GLU A 104 -6.25 -8.94 -8.02
N ARG A 105 -7.37 -8.49 -7.45
CA ARG A 105 -8.61 -8.32 -8.21
C ARG A 105 -8.73 -6.90 -8.74
N TRP A 106 -8.45 -5.93 -7.89
CA TRP A 106 -8.47 -4.50 -8.14
C TRP A 106 -7.36 -3.84 -7.33
N PRO A 107 -6.89 -2.64 -7.70
CA PRO A 107 -5.88 -1.91 -6.93
C PRO A 107 -6.24 -1.74 -5.45
N GLU A 108 -7.54 -1.63 -5.14
CA GLU A 108 -8.10 -1.45 -3.80
C GLU A 108 -8.62 -2.74 -3.13
N ASP A 109 -8.58 -3.92 -3.80
CA ASP A 109 -9.02 -5.21 -3.24
C ASP A 109 -8.07 -6.35 -3.66
N VAL A 110 -7.22 -6.72 -2.70
CA VAL A 110 -6.19 -7.74 -2.85
C VAL A 110 -6.54 -8.95 -1.98
N ARG A 111 -6.34 -10.14 -2.53
CA ARG A 111 -6.38 -11.40 -1.76
C ARG A 111 -5.02 -12.07 -1.74
N ILE A 112 -4.68 -12.63 -0.58
CA ILE A 112 -3.42 -13.32 -0.37
C ILE A 112 -3.73 -14.64 0.33
N SER A 113 -3.34 -15.75 -0.27
CA SER A 113 -3.36 -17.06 0.40
C SER A 113 -1.99 -17.31 1.02
N VAL A 114 -1.96 -17.70 2.28
CA VAL A 114 -0.74 -17.83 3.08
C VAL A 114 -0.66 -19.24 3.68
N ASP A 115 0.52 -19.84 3.67
CA ASP A 115 0.90 -21.01 4.46
C ASP A 115 2.09 -20.63 5.34
N ALA A 116 1.86 -20.46 6.64
CA ALA A 116 2.83 -19.98 7.63
C ALA A 116 3.18 -21.12 8.61
N PRO A 117 4.41 -21.68 8.57
CA PRO A 117 4.83 -22.75 9.48
C PRO A 117 4.90 -22.34 10.96
N ALA A 118 5.03 -21.04 11.23
CA ALA A 118 5.10 -20.43 12.55
C ALA A 118 4.35 -19.07 12.52
N PRO A 119 4.08 -18.42 13.67
CA PRO A 119 3.59 -17.04 13.66
C PRO A 119 4.50 -16.16 12.82
N ALA A 120 3.91 -15.38 11.93
CA ALA A 120 4.63 -14.66 10.88
C ALA A 120 4.06 -13.27 10.63
N VAL A 121 4.89 -12.40 10.07
CA VAL A 121 4.46 -11.18 9.41
C VAL A 121 4.45 -11.42 7.92
N VAL A 122 3.29 -11.23 7.31
CA VAL A 122 3.13 -11.23 5.86
C VAL A 122 3.45 -9.84 5.35
N VAL A 123 4.61 -9.69 4.70
CA VAL A 123 5.06 -8.44 4.10
C VAL A 123 4.53 -8.36 2.68
N VAL A 124 3.72 -7.35 2.42
CA VAL A 124 3.17 -7.05 1.10
C VAL A 124 3.91 -5.83 0.56
N ARG A 125 4.56 -5.97 -0.60
CA ARG A 125 5.32 -4.90 -1.26
C ARG A 125 4.40 -3.90 -1.95
N ASN A 126 3.50 -3.33 -1.17
CA ASN A 126 2.58 -2.24 -1.48
C ASN A 126 2.87 -1.09 -0.52
N ALA A 127 2.76 0.15 -0.99
CA ALA A 127 2.90 1.30 -0.13
C ALA A 127 1.87 1.28 1.00
N TRP A 128 2.33 1.44 2.23
CA TRP A 128 1.48 1.59 3.40
C TRP A 128 0.79 2.95 3.43
N ASP A 129 -0.46 2.95 3.86
CA ASP A 129 -1.29 4.13 4.12
C ASP A 129 -2.33 3.80 5.21
N VAL A 130 -2.83 4.83 5.90
CA VAL A 130 -3.84 4.71 6.96
C VAL A 130 -5.20 4.20 6.47
N GLY A 131 -5.52 4.36 5.18
CA GLY A 131 -6.76 3.90 4.57
C GLY A 131 -6.83 2.39 4.34
N TRP A 132 -5.73 1.66 4.49
CA TRP A 132 -5.69 0.22 4.31
C TRP A 132 -6.31 -0.53 5.50
N ARG A 133 -7.09 -1.57 5.18
CA ARG A 133 -7.68 -2.49 6.15
C ARG A 133 -7.41 -3.92 5.73
N ALA A 134 -7.03 -4.76 6.69
CA ALA A 134 -6.87 -6.19 6.48
C ALA A 134 -7.89 -7.01 7.26
N THR A 135 -8.23 -8.16 6.70
CA THR A 135 -8.84 -9.26 7.44
C THR A 135 -8.03 -10.52 7.23
N VAL A 136 -7.90 -11.33 8.29
CA VAL A 136 -7.32 -12.68 8.26
C VAL A 136 -8.46 -13.64 8.56
N ASP A 137 -8.80 -14.50 7.60
CA ASP A 137 -9.92 -15.43 7.68
C ASP A 137 -11.25 -14.75 8.03
N GLY A 138 -11.47 -13.56 7.46
CA GLY A 138 -12.65 -12.73 7.68
C GLY A 138 -12.67 -11.96 9.00
N ARG A 139 -11.67 -12.09 9.87
CA ARG A 139 -11.56 -11.32 11.11
C ARG A 139 -10.66 -10.10 10.91
N PRO A 140 -11.00 -8.91 11.45
CA PRO A 140 -10.15 -7.73 11.36
C PRO A 140 -8.74 -8.01 11.89
N ALA A 141 -7.73 -7.58 11.13
CA ALA A 141 -6.32 -7.68 11.49
C ALA A 141 -5.63 -6.32 11.29
N PRO A 142 -4.61 -5.99 12.10
CA PRO A 142 -3.87 -4.75 11.92
C PRO A 142 -3.08 -4.75 10.61
N VAL A 143 -2.98 -3.60 9.96
CA VAL A 143 -2.06 -3.34 8.86
C VAL A 143 -0.93 -2.48 9.39
N LEU A 144 0.19 -3.12 9.72
CA LEU A 144 1.38 -2.44 10.19
C LEU A 144 2.15 -1.84 9.01
N ARG A 145 2.94 -0.81 9.28
CA ARG A 145 3.98 -0.38 8.36
C ARG A 145 5.18 -1.30 8.56
N ALA A 146 5.53 -2.05 7.52
CA ALA A 146 6.67 -2.94 7.47
C ALA A 146 7.76 -2.36 6.58
N ASP A 147 9.03 -2.62 6.90
CA ASP A 147 10.22 -2.21 6.17
C ASP A 147 10.14 -0.75 5.69
N TYR A 148 9.74 0.11 6.63
CA TYR A 148 9.55 1.56 6.49
C TYR A 148 8.40 2.02 5.55
N LEU A 149 8.15 1.35 4.42
CA LEU A 149 7.17 1.81 3.43
C LEU A 149 6.13 0.76 3.02
N LEU A 150 6.39 -0.51 3.34
CA LEU A 150 5.57 -1.65 2.95
C LEU A 150 4.47 -1.94 3.98
N GLN A 151 3.58 -2.88 3.65
CA GLN A 151 2.51 -3.31 4.55
C GLN A 151 2.90 -4.62 5.23
N GLY A 152 2.66 -4.72 6.53
CA GLY A 152 2.85 -5.94 7.33
C GLY A 152 1.53 -6.40 7.93
N ILE A 153 1.16 -7.66 7.70
CA ILE A 153 -0.04 -8.27 8.28
C ILE A 153 0.40 -9.46 9.15
N PRO A 154 0.24 -9.39 10.48
CA PRO A 154 0.52 -10.54 11.34
C PRO A 154 -0.48 -11.67 11.12
N VAL A 155 0.04 -12.89 11.03
CA VAL A 155 -0.75 -14.12 10.95
C VAL A 155 -0.23 -15.15 11.95
N PRO A 156 -1.12 -15.90 12.64
CA PRO A 156 -0.71 -17.09 13.38
C PRO A 156 -0.08 -18.16 12.48
N ALA A 157 0.45 -19.21 13.09
CA ALA A 157 0.87 -20.39 12.34
C ALA A 157 -0.36 -21.09 11.72
N GLY A 158 -0.24 -21.51 10.46
CA GLY A 158 -1.28 -22.21 9.73
C GLY A 158 -1.52 -21.63 8.34
N ARG A 159 -2.65 -22.04 7.76
CA ARG A 159 -3.11 -21.55 6.45
C ARG A 159 -4.16 -20.47 6.65
N HIS A 160 -4.00 -19.37 5.94
CA HIS A 160 -4.84 -18.19 6.08
C HIS A 160 -5.20 -17.56 4.73
N GLU A 161 -6.39 -16.96 4.66
CA GLU A 161 -6.76 -16.04 3.59
C GLU A 161 -6.76 -14.61 4.14
N ILE A 162 -5.85 -13.80 3.61
CA ILE A 162 -5.81 -12.37 3.89
C ILE A 162 -6.58 -11.64 2.79
N ARG A 163 -7.47 -10.75 3.20
CA ARG A 163 -8.07 -9.76 2.31
C ARG A 163 -7.64 -8.37 2.74
N LEU A 164 -7.06 -7.63 1.81
CA LEU A 164 -6.62 -6.27 2.00
C LEU A 164 -7.48 -5.33 1.15
N THR A 165 -8.06 -4.32 1.78
CA THR A 165 -8.95 -3.35 1.12
C THR A 165 -8.59 -1.92 1.47
N TYR A 166 -8.54 -1.04 0.47
CA TYR A 166 -8.32 0.39 0.68
C TYR A 166 -9.64 1.15 0.79
N HIS A 167 -9.76 2.01 1.79
CA HIS A 167 -10.88 2.92 1.94
C HIS A 167 -10.34 4.33 2.14
N GLU A 168 -10.62 5.24 1.20
CA GLU A 168 -10.21 6.64 1.27
C GLU A 168 -11.09 7.41 2.26
N PRO A 169 -10.60 7.79 3.45
CA PRO A 169 -11.41 8.53 4.42
C PRO A 169 -11.86 9.91 3.90
N ALA A 170 -11.10 10.53 2.98
CA ALA A 170 -11.42 11.86 2.45
C ALA A 170 -12.67 11.89 1.56
N ILE A 171 -13.04 10.78 0.91
CA ILE A 171 -14.20 10.73 0.01
C ILE A 171 -15.50 11.06 0.76
N GLY A 172 -15.69 10.48 1.95
CA GLY A 172 -16.89 10.72 2.76
C GLY A 172 -17.03 12.18 3.17
N LEU A 173 -15.92 12.81 3.58
CA LEU A 173 -15.87 14.23 3.94
C LEU A 173 -16.16 15.14 2.74
N GLY A 174 -15.56 14.85 1.59
CA GLY A 174 -15.76 15.62 0.35
C GLY A 174 -17.19 15.59 -0.14
N LEU A 175 -17.86 14.43 -0.06
CA LEU A 175 -19.29 14.30 -0.39
C LEU A 175 -20.17 15.09 0.57
N ALA A 176 -19.90 15.03 1.88
CA ALA A 176 -20.67 15.77 2.88
C ALA A 176 -20.56 17.29 2.67
N LEU A 177 -19.34 17.80 2.45
CA LEU A 177 -19.10 19.21 2.16
C LEU A 177 -19.77 19.66 0.86
N SER A 178 -19.68 18.84 -0.19
CA SER A 178 -20.34 19.11 -1.47
C SER A 178 -21.86 19.18 -1.31
N GLY A 179 -22.45 18.23 -0.57
CA GLY A 179 -23.87 18.23 -0.24
C GLY A 179 -24.29 19.48 0.54
N TRP A 180 -23.46 19.92 1.49
CA TRP A 180 -23.71 21.12 2.28
C TRP A 180 -23.69 22.39 1.42
N VAL A 181 -22.73 22.52 0.50
CA VAL A 181 -22.65 23.64 -0.45
C VAL A 181 -23.90 23.68 -1.33
N TRP A 182 -24.34 22.55 -1.87
CA TRP A 182 -25.56 22.48 -2.69
C TRP A 182 -26.82 22.81 -1.89
N ALA A 183 -26.91 22.38 -0.63
CA ALA A 183 -28.03 22.71 0.26
C ALA A 183 -28.12 24.22 0.52
N VAL A 184 -26.98 24.88 0.80
CA VAL A 184 -26.92 26.34 1.00
C VAL A 184 -27.30 27.07 -0.28
N PHE A 185 -26.75 26.65 -1.43
CA PHE A 185 -27.07 27.24 -2.72
C PHE A 185 -28.57 27.12 -3.05
N GLY A 186 -29.16 25.92 -2.86
CA GLY A 186 -30.57 25.67 -3.06
C GLY A 186 -31.46 26.52 -2.14
N ALA A 187 -31.09 26.68 -0.87
CA ALA A 187 -31.81 27.52 0.08
C ALA A 187 -31.78 29.00 -0.32
N LEU A 188 -30.63 29.52 -0.77
CA LEU A 188 -30.50 30.89 -1.25
C LEU A 188 -31.33 31.12 -2.52
N ALA A 189 -31.28 30.19 -3.48
CA ALA A 189 -32.08 30.26 -4.70
C ALA A 189 -33.59 30.21 -4.43
N ALA A 190 -34.03 29.36 -3.49
CA ALA A 190 -35.43 29.31 -3.06
C ALA A 190 -35.86 30.63 -2.40
N ALA A 191 -35.00 31.21 -1.56
CA ALA A 191 -35.27 32.48 -0.89
C ALA A 191 -35.37 33.66 -1.87
N THR A 192 -34.48 33.74 -2.88
CA THR A 192 -34.55 34.79 -3.91
C THR A 192 -35.79 34.64 -4.78
N TRP A 193 -36.14 33.41 -5.16
CA TRP A 193 -37.35 33.11 -5.93
C TRP A 193 -38.63 33.43 -5.16
N TRP A 194 -38.72 33.08 -3.86
CA TRP A 194 -39.85 33.47 -3.01
C TRP A 194 -39.97 34.99 -2.86
N ARG A 195 -38.85 35.70 -2.71
CA ARG A 195 -38.85 37.18 -2.66
C ARG A 195 -39.30 37.80 -3.98
N ALA A 196 -38.89 37.24 -5.13
CA ALA A 196 -39.33 37.69 -6.45
C ALA A 196 -40.84 37.48 -6.65
N ARG A 197 -41.37 36.30 -6.28
CA ARG A 197 -42.81 36.01 -6.38
C ARG A 197 -43.69 36.89 -5.48
N ARG A 198 -43.20 37.29 -4.30
CA ARG A 198 -43.92 38.21 -3.40
C ARG A 198 -43.91 39.66 -3.87
N ARG A 199 -43.06 40.03 -4.84
CA ARG A 199 -42.90 41.40 -5.36
C ARG A 199 -43.76 41.72 -6.58
N SER A 200 -44.73 40.87 -6.95
CA SER A 200 -45.73 41.18 -7.98
C SER A 200 -47.11 41.53 -7.41
N PRO A 201 -47.37 42.79 -7.00
CA PRO A 201 -48.70 43.39 -7.02
C PRO A 201 -49.00 43.98 -8.41
N GLY A 202 -50.27 43.90 -8.84
CA GLY A 202 -50.76 44.13 -10.20
C GLY A 202 -50.30 45.41 -10.91
N VAL A 203 -49.90 45.25 -12.18
CA VAL A 203 -49.97 46.33 -13.17
C VAL A 203 -51.45 46.64 -13.41
N GLY A 204 -51.80 47.90 -13.19
CA GLY A 204 -53.16 48.42 -13.19
C GLY A 204 -53.92 48.22 -14.50
N ALA A 205 -55.24 48.05 -14.37
CA ALA A 205 -56.17 48.30 -15.46
C ALA A 205 -56.04 49.79 -15.91
N PRO A 206 -56.06 50.09 -17.22
CA PRO A 206 -56.03 51.47 -17.68
C PRO A 206 -57.33 52.20 -17.30
N PRO A 207 -57.28 53.52 -17.01
CA PRO A 207 -58.50 54.32 -16.83
C PRO A 207 -59.21 54.53 -18.17
N ARG A 208 -60.52 54.81 -18.07
CA ARG A 208 -61.50 55.00 -19.15
C ARG A 208 -61.04 55.91 -20.28
#